data_AF-A0A4R9WHS2-F1
#
_entry.id   AF-A0A4R9WHS2-F1
#
_cell.length_a   1.000
_cell.length_b   1.000
_cell.length_c   1.000
_cell.angle_alpha   90.00
_cell.angle_beta   90.00
_cell.angle_gamma   90.00
#
_symmetry.space_group_name_H-M   'P 1'
#
loop_
_entity.id
_entity.type
_entity.pdbx_description
1 polymer ?
#
loop_
_entity_poly.entity_id
_entity_poly.type
_entity_poly.pdbx_seq_one_letter_code
_entity_poly.pdbx_strand_id
1 'polypeptide(L)'
;MRIFTSSWFSKLPPEIQKIGVSRGTPRGYPAGYRKMPELAPGEWFKTASEREYKQLYFEGLDRLHPGRIVAKMEDLSGGRDVALLCYEAPTDNQYCHRAYISVWLKEKLRLEVVEHGLEAEGCGWHHPKLPTQYRLRQPPQPLQVAPYLGAEAPDQQGRVWKVIGVNPEHVDQALVQCGDDQRSISGAVLESRFKPVN
;
A
#
# COMPACT_ATOMS: atom_id res chain seq x y z
N MET A 1 0.02 6.17 18.35
CA MET A 1 -0.62 6.80 17.18
C MET A 1 -0.17 6.09 15.91
N ARG A 2 -1.10 5.64 15.07
CA ARG A 2 -0.84 5.17 13.70
C ARG A 2 -0.90 6.35 12.74
N ILE A 3 -0.13 6.27 11.66
CA ILE A 3 -0.05 7.29 10.63
C ILE A 3 -0.45 6.63 9.31
N PHE A 4 -1.43 7.21 8.64
CA PHE A 4 -1.92 6.78 7.34
C PHE A 4 -1.66 7.86 6.30
N THR A 5 -1.65 7.46 5.04
CA THR A 5 -1.87 8.35 3.90
C THR A 5 -3.29 8.14 3.36
N SER A 6 -3.90 9.18 2.79
CA SER A 6 -5.18 9.03 2.10
C SER A 6 -5.46 10.18 1.12
N SER A 7 -6.59 10.08 0.44
CA SER A 7 -7.16 11.19 -0.32
C SER A 7 -8.07 12.04 0.57
N TRP A 8 -8.15 13.34 0.28
CA TRP A 8 -9.19 14.21 0.83
C TRP A 8 -10.60 13.62 0.66
N PHE A 9 -10.83 12.89 -0.44
CA PHE A 9 -12.15 12.38 -0.81
C PHE A 9 -12.46 11.00 -0.24
N SER A 10 -11.51 10.37 0.45
CA SER A 10 -11.72 9.08 1.10
C SER A 10 -12.62 9.21 2.34
N LYS A 11 -13.53 8.25 2.53
CA LYS A 11 -14.28 8.12 3.78
C LYS A 11 -13.34 7.56 4.86
N LEU A 12 -12.94 8.42 5.78
CA LEU A 12 -12.11 8.07 6.92
C LEU A 12 -12.95 7.99 8.19
N PRO A 13 -12.66 7.04 9.09
CA PRO A 13 -13.27 7.01 10.41
C PRO A 13 -13.13 8.35 11.15
N PRO A 14 -14.15 8.78 11.92
CA PRO A 14 -14.15 10.08 12.59
C PRO A 14 -13.04 10.25 13.63
N GLU A 15 -12.54 9.15 14.20
CA GLU A 15 -11.42 9.12 15.13
C GLU A 15 -10.07 9.44 14.48
N ILE A 16 -9.95 9.30 13.16
CA ILE A 16 -8.71 9.63 12.45
C ILE A 16 -8.64 11.13 12.18
N GLN A 17 -7.63 11.78 12.75
CA GLN A 17 -7.35 13.19 12.51
C GLN A 17 -6.85 13.38 11.07
N LYS A 18 -7.60 14.17 10.31
CA LYS A 18 -7.24 14.57 8.95
C LYS A 18 -6.16 15.66 8.98
N ILE A 19 -5.04 15.44 8.30
CA ILE A 19 -3.94 16.41 8.17
C ILE A 19 -3.63 16.62 6.69
N GLY A 20 -3.89 17.81 6.16
CA GLY A 20 -3.55 18.18 4.80
C GLY A 20 -2.06 18.37 4.59
N VAL A 21 -1.50 17.64 3.62
CA VAL A 21 -0.09 17.74 3.18
C VAL A 21 0.04 18.16 1.71
N SER A 22 -1.06 18.49 1.04
CA SER A 22 -1.08 19.06 -0.30
C SER A 22 -0.85 20.58 -0.29
N ARG A 23 -0.41 21.15 -1.43
CA ARG A 23 -0.23 22.61 -1.59
C ARG A 23 -1.53 23.41 -1.39
N GLY A 24 -2.69 22.79 -1.63
CA GLY A 24 -4.01 23.37 -1.42
C GLY A 24 -4.94 22.44 -0.65
N THR A 25 -6.12 22.94 -0.30
CA THR A 25 -7.21 22.15 0.31
C THR A 25 -8.44 22.22 -0.61
N PRO A 26 -9.21 21.14 -0.78
CA PRO A 26 -10.42 21.17 -1.58
C PRO A 26 -11.39 22.28 -1.12
N ARG A 27 -12.02 22.96 -2.08
CA ARG A 27 -12.98 24.02 -1.79
C ARG A 27 -14.18 23.44 -1.06
N GLY A 28 -14.58 24.08 0.05
CA GLY A 28 -15.73 23.65 0.85
C GLY A 28 -15.48 22.38 1.67
N TYR A 29 -14.23 21.94 1.84
CA TYR A 29 -13.94 20.79 2.68
C TYR A 29 -14.38 21.05 4.15
N PRO A 30 -15.08 20.09 4.80
CA PRO A 30 -15.56 20.27 6.16
C PRO A 30 -14.46 20.69 7.13
N ALA A 31 -14.79 21.56 8.09
CA ALA A 31 -13.87 22.00 9.13
C ALA A 31 -13.41 20.84 10.03
N GLY A 32 -12.32 21.06 10.78
CA GLY A 32 -11.76 20.08 11.73
C GLY A 32 -10.50 19.35 11.25
N TYR A 33 -10.07 19.58 10.00
CA TYR A 33 -8.75 19.14 9.55
C TYR A 33 -7.63 20.06 10.08
N ARG A 34 -6.40 19.54 10.08
CA ARG A 34 -5.16 20.28 10.35
C ARG A 34 -4.32 20.34 9.08
N LYS A 35 -3.25 21.14 9.07
CA LYS A 35 -2.36 21.30 7.91
C LYS A 35 -0.90 21.21 8.33
N MET A 36 -0.09 20.61 7.47
CA MET A 36 1.37 20.58 7.57
C MET A 36 1.96 20.97 6.21
N PRO A 37 1.96 22.28 5.87
CA PRO A 37 2.43 22.76 4.57
C PRO A 37 3.92 22.50 4.33
N GLU A 38 4.71 22.27 5.37
CA GLU A 38 6.11 21.86 5.25
C GLU A 38 6.30 20.47 4.59
N LEU A 39 5.24 19.65 4.55
CA LEU A 39 5.20 18.38 3.83
C LEU A 39 4.58 18.51 2.43
N ALA A 40 4.26 19.72 1.98
CA ALA A 40 3.76 19.94 0.64
C ALA A 40 4.91 20.06 -0.36
N PRO A 41 4.71 19.63 -1.63
CA PRO A 41 5.68 19.87 -2.70
C PRO A 41 5.95 21.37 -2.87
N GLY A 42 7.19 21.71 -3.23
CA GLY A 42 7.62 23.10 -3.42
C GLY A 42 7.09 23.76 -4.70
N GLU A 43 7.59 24.96 -5.00
CA GLU A 43 7.17 25.72 -6.20
C GLU A 43 7.45 24.98 -7.50
N TRP A 44 8.53 24.20 -7.55
CA TRP A 44 8.94 23.35 -8.67
C TRP A 44 7.92 22.26 -9.05
N PHE A 45 6.91 21.99 -8.21
CA PHE A 45 5.90 20.94 -8.42
C PHE A 45 5.25 20.95 -9.81
N LYS A 46 5.06 22.14 -10.40
CA LYS A 46 4.39 22.30 -11.70
C LYS A 46 5.32 22.14 -12.91
N THR A 47 6.62 22.23 -12.70
CA THR A 47 7.61 22.33 -13.78
C THR A 47 8.62 21.18 -13.78
N ALA A 48 8.77 20.47 -12.67
CA ALA A 48 9.69 19.35 -12.56
C ALA A 48 9.23 18.14 -13.37
N SER A 49 10.16 17.50 -14.07
CA SER A 49 9.99 16.14 -14.56
C SER A 49 9.82 15.16 -13.39
N GLU A 50 9.35 13.94 -13.64
CA GLU A 50 9.16 12.94 -12.57
C GLU A 50 10.48 12.59 -11.85
N ARG A 51 11.61 12.57 -12.56
CA ARG A 51 12.93 12.32 -11.97
C ARG A 51 13.35 13.47 -11.06
N GLU A 52 13.21 14.71 -11.52
CA GLU A 52 13.50 15.91 -10.73
C GLU A 52 12.57 16.00 -9.53
N TYR A 53 11.29 15.64 -9.70
CA TYR A 53 10.30 15.64 -8.64
C TYR A 53 10.77 14.81 -7.45
N LYS A 54 11.14 13.54 -7.70
CA LYS A 54 11.60 12.63 -6.64
C LYS A 54 12.77 13.25 -5.88
N GLN A 55 13.78 13.70 -6.60
CA GLN A 55 14.98 14.29 -6.01
C GLN A 55 14.65 15.53 -5.17
N LEU A 56 13.99 16.53 -5.76
CA LEU A 56 13.65 17.78 -5.11
C LEU A 56 12.74 17.58 -3.89
N TYR A 57 11.85 16.59 -3.94
CA TYR A 57 10.98 16.28 -2.82
C TYR A 57 11.74 15.68 -1.65
N PHE A 58 12.62 14.69 -1.88
CA PHE A 58 13.45 14.12 -0.81
C PHE A 58 14.44 15.14 -0.24
N GLU A 59 15.05 16.00 -1.08
CA GLU A 59 15.89 17.10 -0.60
C GLU A 59 15.13 18.06 0.32
N GLY A 60 13.85 18.31 0.04
CA GLY A 60 12.97 19.09 0.91
C GLY A 60 12.72 18.39 2.25
N LEU A 61 12.38 17.09 2.21
CA LEU A 61 12.15 16.30 3.42
C LEU A 61 13.42 16.14 4.28
N ASP A 62 14.59 15.97 3.69
CA ASP A 62 15.87 15.81 4.40
C ASP A 62 16.32 17.10 5.14
N ARG A 63 15.74 18.25 4.80
CA ARG A 63 15.91 19.49 5.59
C ARG A 63 15.04 19.53 6.84
N LEU A 64 14.05 18.63 6.95
CA LEU A 64 13.17 18.53 8.11
C LEU A 64 13.73 17.53 9.13
N HIS A 65 13.39 17.74 10.41
CA HIS A 65 13.69 16.77 11.46
C HIS A 65 12.51 15.79 11.60
N PRO A 66 12.66 14.51 11.23
CA PRO A 66 11.54 13.56 11.15
C PRO A 66 10.84 13.38 12.50
N GLY A 67 11.59 13.29 13.61
CA GLY A 67 11.00 13.20 14.95
C GLY A 67 10.15 14.41 15.34
N ARG A 68 10.49 15.64 14.88
CA ARG A 68 9.69 16.84 15.16
C ARG A 68 8.43 16.88 14.32
N ILE A 69 8.50 16.37 13.09
CA ILE A 69 7.33 16.20 12.22
C ILE A 69 6.32 15.24 12.85
N VAL A 70 6.79 14.09 13.37
CA VAL A 70 5.90 13.12 14.04
C VAL A 70 5.32 13.68 15.35
N ALA A 71 6.14 14.33 16.18
CA ALA A 71 5.64 14.99 17.39
C ALA A 71 4.57 16.05 17.06
N LYS A 72 4.77 16.85 16.01
CA LYS A 72 3.76 17.80 15.54
C LYS A 72 2.47 17.11 15.06
N MET A 73 2.54 15.94 14.42
CA MET A 73 1.34 15.15 14.07
C MET A 73 0.59 14.70 15.32
N GLU A 74 1.31 14.27 16.36
CA GLU A 74 0.73 13.87 17.65
C GLU A 74 0.04 15.04 18.36
N ASP A 75 0.68 16.22 18.40
CA ASP A 75 0.10 17.44 18.96
C ASP A 75 -1.16 17.87 18.19
N LEU A 76 -1.10 17.87 16.86
CA LEU A 76 -2.22 18.28 15.99
C LEU A 76 -3.42 17.34 16.09
N SER A 77 -3.18 16.07 16.44
CA SER A 77 -4.21 15.04 16.59
C SER A 77 -4.71 14.85 18.01
N GLY A 78 -3.99 15.38 19.01
CA GLY A 78 -4.25 15.08 20.41
C GLY A 78 -4.07 13.59 20.71
N GLY A 79 -3.06 12.97 20.10
CA GLY A 79 -2.73 11.54 20.28
C GLY A 79 -3.58 10.56 19.46
N ARG A 80 -4.56 11.03 18.69
CA ARG A 80 -5.38 10.19 17.78
C ARG A 80 -4.58 9.75 16.57
N ASP A 81 -4.99 8.65 15.94
CA ASP A 81 -4.46 8.25 14.62
C ASP A 81 -4.62 9.38 13.60
N VAL A 82 -3.69 9.47 12.64
CA VAL A 82 -3.66 10.56 11.66
C VAL A 82 -3.72 10.03 10.23
N ALA A 83 -4.34 10.79 9.32
CA ALA A 83 -4.26 10.55 7.89
C ALA A 83 -3.70 11.79 7.18
N LEU A 84 -2.61 11.60 6.43
CA LEU A 84 -1.94 12.61 5.60
C LEU A 84 -2.64 12.68 4.24
N LEU A 85 -3.31 13.82 3.99
CA LEU A 85 -4.24 13.97 2.88
C LEU A 85 -3.65 14.73 1.69
N CYS A 86 -3.86 14.18 0.50
CA CYS A 86 -3.67 14.82 -0.79
C CYS A 86 -4.88 14.53 -1.72
N TYR A 87 -4.84 14.89 -2.99
CA TYR A 87 -6.00 14.85 -3.88
C TYR A 87 -6.24 13.48 -4.51
N GLU A 88 -5.20 12.83 -5.02
CA GLU A 88 -5.29 11.63 -5.85
C GLU A 88 -5.98 10.50 -5.07
N ALA A 89 -6.94 9.83 -5.70
CA ALA A 89 -7.71 8.77 -5.05
C ALA A 89 -6.78 7.58 -4.71
N PRO A 90 -7.02 6.82 -3.63
CA PRO A 90 -6.19 5.67 -3.28
C PRO A 90 -6.09 4.65 -4.43
N THR A 91 -7.19 4.45 -5.16
CA THR A 91 -7.36 3.42 -6.19
C THR A 91 -7.19 3.94 -7.62
N ASP A 92 -6.86 5.22 -7.82
CA ASP A 92 -6.48 5.68 -9.16
C ASP A 92 -5.03 5.28 -9.50
N ASN A 93 -4.72 5.16 -10.79
CA ASN A 93 -3.38 4.83 -11.26
C ASN A 93 -2.42 6.05 -11.24
N GLN A 94 -2.78 7.15 -10.58
CA GLN A 94 -1.95 8.34 -10.49
C GLN A 94 -1.04 8.26 -9.27
N TYR A 95 0.24 8.60 -9.41
CA TYR A 95 1.12 8.68 -8.23
C TYR A 95 0.80 9.93 -7.39
N CYS A 96 1.20 9.92 -6.12
CA CYS A 96 1.05 11.05 -5.22
C CYS A 96 2.26 11.20 -4.30
N HIS A 97 2.66 12.44 -3.99
CA HIS A 97 3.82 12.73 -3.12
C HIS A 97 3.68 12.20 -1.69
N ARG A 98 2.45 11.98 -1.22
CA ARG A 98 2.20 11.38 0.10
C ARG A 98 2.89 10.03 0.26
N ALA A 99 3.09 9.30 -0.85
CA ALA A 99 3.82 8.05 -0.87
C ALA A 99 5.31 8.23 -0.52
N TYR A 100 5.94 9.33 -0.95
CA TYR A 100 7.32 9.64 -0.58
C TYR A 100 7.45 10.03 0.90
N ILE A 101 6.41 10.60 1.51
CA ILE A 101 6.39 10.81 2.97
C ILE A 101 6.42 9.46 3.70
N SER A 102 5.67 8.47 3.19
CA SER A 102 5.71 7.10 3.71
C SER A 102 7.10 6.48 3.61
N VAL A 103 7.77 6.62 2.45
CA VAL A 103 9.18 6.22 2.27
C VAL A 103 10.07 6.88 3.30
N TRP A 104 10.04 8.20 3.39
CA TRP A 104 10.94 8.96 4.26
C TRP A 104 10.76 8.61 5.74
N LEU A 105 9.51 8.52 6.23
CA LEU A 105 9.25 8.13 7.62
C LEU A 105 9.65 6.67 7.91
N LYS A 106 9.46 5.75 6.96
CA LYS A 106 9.93 4.37 7.10
C LYS A 106 11.45 4.27 7.14
N GLU A 107 12.16 5.05 6.33
CA GLU A 107 13.63 5.02 6.31
C GLU A 107 14.25 5.68 7.54
N LYS A 108 13.75 6.86 7.93
CA LYS A 108 14.34 7.64 9.03
C LYS A 108 13.93 7.13 10.41
N LEU A 109 12.69 6.65 10.56
CA LEU A 109 12.11 6.31 11.87
C LEU A 109 11.53 4.89 11.93
N ARG A 110 11.61 4.10 10.86
CA ARG A 110 11.01 2.75 10.77
C ARG A 110 9.50 2.70 10.94
N LEU A 111 8.82 3.85 10.86
CA LEU A 111 7.37 3.96 10.97
C LEU A 111 6.67 3.40 9.73
N GLU A 112 5.58 2.68 9.95
CA GLU A 112 4.74 2.15 8.88
C GLU A 112 3.63 3.13 8.57
N VAL A 113 3.69 3.72 7.38
CA VAL A 113 2.70 4.68 6.89
C VAL A 113 2.04 4.08 5.66
N VAL A 114 0.95 3.35 5.87
CA VAL A 114 0.19 2.68 4.81
C VAL A 114 -0.89 3.61 4.25
N GLU A 115 -1.33 3.34 3.02
CA GLU A 115 -2.51 4.00 2.45
C GLU A 115 -3.75 3.38 3.08
N HIS A 116 -4.61 4.21 3.67
CA HIS A 116 -5.81 3.76 4.36
C HIS A 116 -6.75 3.01 3.40
N GLY A 117 -7.14 1.79 3.78
CA GLY A 117 -7.95 0.87 2.97
C GLY A 117 -7.16 0.05 1.95
N LEU A 118 -5.84 0.22 1.89
CA LEU A 118 -4.91 -0.54 1.05
C LEU A 118 -3.70 -1.02 1.89
N GLU A 119 -3.94 -1.38 3.15
CA GLU A 119 -2.90 -1.79 4.10
C GLU A 119 -2.07 -2.98 3.59
N ALA A 120 -2.72 -3.89 2.87
CA ALA A 120 -2.08 -5.07 2.28
C ALA A 120 -1.08 -4.73 1.16
N GLU A 121 -1.21 -3.57 0.51
CA GLU A 121 -0.28 -3.13 -0.56
C GLU A 121 1.07 -2.65 0.02
N GLY A 122 1.13 -2.38 1.32
CA GLY A 122 2.35 -2.02 2.04
C GLY A 122 2.62 -0.52 2.17
N CYS A 123 3.81 -0.20 2.70
CA CYS A 123 4.28 1.15 2.95
C CYS A 123 5.72 1.37 2.44
N GLY A 124 6.24 2.59 2.61
CA GLY A 124 7.57 2.94 2.16
C GLY A 124 7.71 2.76 0.65
N TRP A 125 8.77 2.07 0.22
CA TRP A 125 8.99 1.79 -1.20
C TRP A 125 7.96 0.83 -1.83
N HIS A 126 7.08 0.20 -1.04
CA HIS A 126 5.96 -0.60 -1.52
C HIS A 126 4.65 0.19 -1.68
N HIS A 127 4.62 1.44 -1.22
CA HIS A 127 3.38 2.21 -1.07
C HIS A 127 2.59 2.34 -2.40
N PRO A 128 1.26 2.09 -2.40
CA PRO A 128 0.41 1.98 -3.60
C PRO A 128 0.21 3.29 -4.39
N LYS A 129 0.79 4.39 -3.93
CA LYS A 129 0.80 5.71 -4.61
C LYS A 129 2.18 6.18 -5.08
N LEU A 130 3.23 5.37 -4.96
CA LEU A 130 4.52 5.67 -5.61
C LEU A 130 4.41 5.54 -7.13
N PRO A 131 5.20 6.27 -7.92
CA PRO A 131 5.32 5.98 -9.34
C PRO A 131 5.76 4.53 -9.57
N THR A 132 5.16 3.87 -10.55
CA THR A 132 5.37 2.43 -10.82
C THR A 132 6.86 2.07 -10.96
N GLN A 133 7.64 2.95 -11.59
CA GLN A 133 9.09 2.74 -11.80
C GLN A 133 9.91 2.77 -10.51
N TYR A 134 9.39 3.34 -9.41
CA TYR A 134 10.06 3.40 -8.12
C TYR A 134 9.42 2.50 -7.05
N ARG A 135 8.25 1.91 -7.33
CA ARG A 135 7.58 1.02 -6.39
C ARG A 135 8.26 -0.34 -6.41
N LEU A 136 8.81 -0.73 -5.27
CA LEU A 136 9.16 -2.12 -5.02
C LEU A 136 7.85 -2.90 -4.90
N ARG A 137 7.67 -3.94 -5.71
CA ARG A 137 6.53 -4.86 -5.51
C ARG A 137 6.81 -5.67 -4.25
N GLN A 138 5.81 -5.80 -3.37
CA GLN A 138 5.94 -6.80 -2.31
C GLN A 138 6.14 -8.16 -2.99
N PRO A 139 7.10 -8.99 -2.53
CA PRO A 139 7.13 -10.37 -2.98
C PRO A 139 5.77 -11.01 -2.64
N PRO A 140 5.21 -11.83 -3.54
CA PRO A 140 3.95 -12.51 -3.29
C PRO A 140 3.98 -13.20 -1.92
N GLN A 141 2.90 -13.09 -1.15
CA GLN A 141 2.79 -13.85 0.10
C GLN A 141 2.67 -15.33 -0.23
N PRO A 142 3.36 -16.23 0.49
CA PRO A 142 3.18 -17.66 0.32
C PRO A 142 1.71 -18.07 0.49
N LEU A 143 1.15 -18.72 -0.52
CA LEU A 143 -0.19 -19.27 -0.49
C LEU A 143 -0.30 -20.35 0.58
N GLN A 144 -1.33 -20.27 1.41
CA GLN A 144 -1.60 -21.26 2.45
C GLN A 144 -2.19 -22.54 1.84
N VAL A 145 -1.32 -23.40 1.29
CA VAL A 145 -1.72 -24.65 0.63
C VAL A 145 -1.89 -25.80 1.62
N ALA A 146 -1.37 -25.71 2.85
CA ALA A 146 -1.41 -26.79 3.83
C ALA A 146 -2.81 -27.43 4.05
N PRO A 147 -3.93 -26.66 4.13
CA PRO A 147 -5.26 -27.24 4.26
C PRO A 147 -5.74 -28.02 3.04
N TYR A 148 -5.16 -27.77 1.87
CA TYR A 148 -5.53 -28.35 0.59
C TYR A 148 -4.58 -29.46 0.15
N LEU A 149 -3.49 -29.73 0.87
CA LEU A 149 -2.51 -30.74 0.45
C LEU A 149 -3.16 -32.11 0.28
N GLY A 150 -3.14 -32.61 -0.95
CA GLY A 150 -3.77 -33.87 -1.32
C GLY A 150 -5.25 -33.76 -1.68
N ALA A 151 -5.87 -32.58 -1.60
CA ALA A 151 -7.21 -32.34 -2.11
C ALA A 151 -7.27 -32.58 -3.62
N GLU A 152 -8.38 -33.15 -4.06
CA GLU A 152 -8.61 -33.53 -5.45
C GLU A 152 -9.82 -32.80 -6.03
N ALA A 153 -9.72 -32.37 -7.28
CA ALA A 153 -10.83 -31.76 -8.01
C ALA A 153 -10.75 -32.11 -9.50
N PRO A 154 -11.88 -32.48 -10.15
CA PRO A 154 -11.92 -32.68 -11.58
C PRO A 154 -11.85 -31.33 -12.34
N ASP A 155 -11.21 -31.33 -13.51
CA ASP A 155 -11.37 -30.24 -14.48
C ASP A 155 -12.62 -30.43 -15.37
N GLN A 156 -12.84 -29.50 -16.30
CA GLN A 156 -13.98 -29.55 -17.23
C GLN A 156 -13.96 -30.77 -18.16
N GLN A 157 -12.81 -31.42 -18.33
CA GLN A 157 -12.62 -32.61 -19.16
C GLN A 157 -12.68 -33.89 -18.32
N GLY A 158 -12.96 -33.78 -17.01
CA GLY A 158 -13.05 -34.91 -16.08
C GLY A 158 -11.71 -35.40 -15.55
N ARG A 159 -10.59 -34.74 -15.87
CA ARG A 159 -9.28 -35.12 -15.33
C ARG A 159 -9.17 -34.69 -13.87
N VAL A 160 -8.75 -35.60 -12.99
CA VAL A 160 -8.61 -35.31 -11.57
C VAL A 160 -7.24 -34.70 -11.30
N TRP A 161 -7.26 -33.48 -10.77
CA TRP A 161 -6.07 -32.76 -10.33
C TRP A 161 -5.94 -32.90 -8.82
N LYS A 162 -4.72 -33.08 -8.34
CA LYS A 162 -4.38 -33.16 -6.92
C LYS A 162 -3.47 -32.01 -6.54
N VAL A 163 -3.73 -31.37 -5.41
CA VAL A 163 -2.86 -30.32 -4.85
C VAL A 163 -1.63 -30.98 -4.22
N ILE A 164 -0.44 -30.60 -4.68
CA ILE A 164 0.83 -31.21 -4.25
C ILE A 164 1.74 -30.25 -3.48
N GLY A 165 1.45 -28.95 -3.48
CA GLY A 165 2.22 -27.97 -2.71
C GLY A 165 2.08 -26.54 -3.20
N VAL A 166 2.98 -25.69 -2.73
CA VAL A 166 3.17 -24.32 -3.23
C VAL A 166 4.17 -24.38 -4.39
N ASN A 167 4.01 -23.55 -5.42
CA ASN A 167 5.04 -23.39 -6.43
C ASN A 167 6.25 -22.62 -5.84
N PRO A 168 7.47 -23.19 -5.81
CA PRO A 168 8.64 -22.53 -5.22
C PRO A 168 9.10 -21.28 -5.99
N GLU A 169 8.80 -21.17 -7.28
CA GLU A 169 9.13 -20.01 -8.12
C GLU A 169 8.03 -18.92 -8.04
N HIS A 170 6.80 -19.33 -7.72
CA HIS A 170 5.63 -18.46 -7.61
C HIS A 170 4.87 -18.78 -6.33
N VAL A 171 5.36 -18.27 -5.20
CA VAL A 171 4.89 -18.68 -3.87
C VAL A 171 3.42 -18.37 -3.59
N ASP A 172 2.78 -17.50 -4.37
CA ASP A 172 1.34 -17.19 -4.35
C ASP A 172 0.47 -18.20 -5.11
N GLN A 173 1.06 -19.23 -5.70
CA GLN A 173 0.37 -20.23 -6.52
C GLN A 173 0.50 -21.64 -5.94
N ALA A 174 -0.59 -22.42 -6.05
CA ALA A 174 -0.57 -23.83 -5.71
C ALA A 174 -0.10 -24.64 -6.92
N LEU A 175 0.73 -25.64 -6.67
CA LEU A 175 1.11 -26.64 -7.65
C LEU A 175 0.09 -27.79 -7.60
N VAL A 176 -0.52 -28.09 -8.73
CA VAL A 176 -1.45 -29.21 -8.90
C VAL A 176 -0.93 -30.19 -9.95
N GLN A 177 -1.20 -31.48 -9.73
CA GLN A 177 -0.72 -32.57 -10.57
C GLN A 177 -1.87 -33.46 -11.05
N CYS A 178 -1.80 -33.91 -12.30
CA CYS A 178 -2.68 -34.93 -12.88
C CYS A 178 -1.82 -35.88 -13.73
N GLY A 179 -1.56 -37.10 -13.23
CA GLY A 179 -0.58 -37.99 -13.86
C GLY A 179 0.82 -37.36 -13.88
N ASP A 180 1.44 -37.26 -15.05
CA ASP A 180 2.73 -36.60 -15.23
C ASP A 180 2.62 -35.08 -15.45
N ASP A 181 1.41 -34.56 -15.65
CA ASP A 181 1.18 -33.13 -15.88
C ASP A 181 1.19 -32.36 -14.56
N GLN A 182 1.95 -31.27 -14.50
CA GLN A 182 1.93 -30.29 -13.40
C GLN A 182 1.59 -28.89 -13.92
N ARG A 183 0.85 -28.12 -13.12
CA ARG A 183 0.60 -26.71 -13.41
C ARG A 183 0.41 -25.92 -12.13
N SER A 184 0.57 -24.60 -12.27
CA SER A 184 0.30 -23.66 -11.19
C SER A 184 -1.11 -23.08 -11.31
N ILE A 185 -1.78 -22.91 -10.18
CA ILE A 185 -3.10 -22.27 -10.09
C ILE A 185 -3.07 -21.18 -9.01
N SER A 186 -3.85 -20.12 -9.20
CA SER A 186 -3.97 -19.05 -8.20
C SER A 186 -4.74 -19.51 -6.96
N GLY A 187 -4.57 -18.81 -5.84
CA GLY A 187 -5.34 -19.05 -4.60
C GLY A 187 -6.86 -19.03 -4.83
N ALA A 188 -7.36 -18.12 -5.66
CA ALA A 188 -8.79 -18.06 -6.00
C ALA A 188 -9.29 -19.32 -6.74
N VAL A 189 -8.46 -19.91 -7.61
CA VAL A 189 -8.80 -21.17 -8.29
C VAL A 189 -8.71 -22.35 -7.32
N LEU A 190 -7.73 -22.35 -6.41
CA LEU A 190 -7.61 -23.34 -5.35
C LEU A 190 -8.87 -23.37 -4.47
N GLU A 191 -9.25 -22.22 -3.91
CA GLU A 191 -10.40 -22.06 -3.01
C GLU A 191 -11.74 -22.39 -3.67
N SER A 192 -11.90 -22.06 -4.96
CA SER A 192 -13.15 -22.30 -5.68
C SER A 192 -13.33 -23.74 -6.17
N ARG A 193 -12.24 -24.48 -6.40
CA ARG A 193 -12.31 -25.83 -7.00
C ARG A 193 -12.00 -26.95 -6.03
N PHE A 194 -11.13 -26.72 -5.06
CA PHE A 194 -10.66 -27.74 -4.14
C PHE A 194 -11.29 -27.54 -2.77
N LYS A 195 -11.62 -28.64 -2.11
CA LYS A 195 -12.07 -28.61 -0.71
C LYS A 195 -10.88 -28.86 0.20
N PRO A 196 -10.72 -28.10 1.30
CA PRO A 196 -9.76 -28.45 2.33
C PRO A 196 -9.97 -29.89 2.81
N VAL A 197 -8.89 -30.60 3.05
CA VAL A 197 -8.87 -32.00 3.51
C VAL A 197 -8.53 -32.14 5.00
N ASN A 198 -8.28 -31.00 5.68
CA ASN A 198 -8.07 -30.89 7.13
C ASN A 198 -9.26 -30.20 7.81
#